data_AF-A0A949XT28-F1
#
_entry.id   AF-A0A949XT28-F1
#
_cell.length_a   1.000
_cell.length_b   1.000
_cell.length_c   1.000
_cell.angle_alpha   90.00
_cell.angle_beta   90.00
_cell.angle_gamma   90.00
#
_symmetry.space_group_name_H-M   'P 1'
#
loop_
_entity.id
_entity.type
_entity.pdbx_description
1 polymer ?
#
loop_
_entity_poly.entity_id
_entity_poly.type
_entity_poly.pdbx_seq_one_letter_code
_entity_poly.pdbx_strand_id
1 'polypeptide(L)'
;FAAAIRDSTETRDMPPWFADRCCGRFSNDPSLSAEQIRTLAAWAAAQAPAGDVKDAPAPMHWVSGWNIEKPDAVLEMPVAKHLPATGDVPYQYIILPTKFREDRWISMSEIKPGNRMAVHHAVAYVRSPKSHWLRGAPVGVPFAADDLPTEAQKRDAMWTDSDILLVYAPGSQPDQWPSGFAKFVPAGSDIVLQMHYTTHGHPMEDRTSVGLVFSQQPPAKRVLTLQLTNDHFLIPPRDPDHRVEVRGTLPNDALLLSFFPHMHLRGKSFEYNILEPGGRIHTLLRISHYSFYWQLSYRLANPLPLKAGTKLQAVATFDNSKDNPHNPDPDSAVTWGDQTWAEMMVGFFDVAVDPAVDKQRYFVRSGFGAR
;
A
#
# COMPACT_ATOMS: atom_id res chain seq x y z
N PHE A 1 17.88 -27.12 0.84
CA PHE A 1 17.59 -25.69 0.62
C PHE A 1 18.79 -24.86 0.17
N ALA A 2 20.04 -25.22 0.48
CA ALA A 2 21.22 -24.41 0.14
C ALA A 2 21.33 -23.96 -1.34
N ALA A 3 21.13 -24.88 -2.29
CA ALA A 3 21.12 -24.55 -3.72
C ALA A 3 20.03 -23.52 -4.08
N ALA A 4 18.80 -23.72 -3.59
CA ALA A 4 17.69 -22.78 -3.82
C ALA A 4 17.95 -21.39 -3.21
N ILE A 5 18.60 -21.31 -2.04
CA ILE A 5 19.02 -20.04 -1.43
C ILE A 5 20.03 -19.34 -2.33
N ARG A 6 21.10 -20.05 -2.76
CA ARG A 6 22.08 -19.50 -3.71
C ARG A 6 21.36 -18.95 -4.94
N ASP A 7 20.61 -19.81 -5.63
CA ASP A 7 19.98 -19.47 -6.92
C ASP A 7 19.08 -18.24 -6.77
N SER A 8 18.21 -18.20 -5.76
CA SER A 8 17.29 -17.07 -5.52
C SER A 8 18.01 -15.77 -5.16
N THR A 9 19.16 -15.83 -4.48
CA THR A 9 19.95 -14.63 -4.15
C THR A 9 20.83 -14.16 -5.32
N GLU A 10 21.32 -15.08 -6.16
CA GLU A 10 22.09 -14.76 -7.37
C GLU A 10 21.21 -14.11 -8.44
N THR A 11 19.97 -14.59 -8.63
CA THR A 11 18.98 -13.99 -9.53
C THR A 11 18.33 -12.73 -8.95
N ARG A 12 18.53 -12.47 -7.65
CA ARG A 12 17.89 -11.37 -6.88
C ARG A 12 16.36 -11.48 -6.79
N ASP A 13 15.83 -12.69 -6.93
CA ASP A 13 14.42 -12.96 -6.64
C ASP A 13 14.13 -12.80 -5.14
N MET A 14 15.12 -13.09 -4.29
CA MET A 14 15.02 -12.95 -2.84
C MET A 14 16.23 -12.20 -2.24
N PRO A 15 16.01 -11.28 -1.28
CA PRO A 15 14.72 -10.69 -0.91
C PRO A 15 14.14 -9.85 -2.06
N PRO A 16 12.81 -9.87 -2.27
CA PRO A 16 12.18 -9.16 -3.37
C PRO A 16 12.35 -7.64 -3.18
N TRP A 17 12.92 -6.99 -4.19
CA TRP A 17 13.09 -5.55 -4.22
C TRP A 17 13.21 -5.07 -5.66
N PHE A 18 12.33 -4.16 -6.05
CA PHE A 18 12.17 -3.77 -7.46
C PHE A 18 12.51 -2.31 -7.74
N ALA A 19 12.97 -1.55 -6.74
CA ALA A 19 13.43 -0.19 -6.99
C ALA A 19 14.78 -0.21 -7.72
N ASP A 20 14.85 0.52 -8.82
CA ASP A 20 16.08 0.69 -9.59
C ASP A 20 17.10 1.48 -8.77
N ARG A 21 18.36 1.00 -8.75
CA ARG A 21 19.46 1.65 -8.01
C ARG A 21 19.82 3.05 -8.49
N CYS A 22 19.35 3.46 -9.67
CA CYS A 22 19.69 4.75 -10.27
C CYS A 22 18.99 5.94 -9.60
N CYS A 23 17.89 5.71 -8.88
CA CYS A 23 17.07 6.77 -8.32
C CYS A 23 16.47 6.38 -6.97
N GLY A 24 16.35 7.38 -6.10
CA GLY A 24 15.91 7.17 -4.71
C GLY A 24 16.96 6.47 -3.84
N ARG A 25 16.75 6.57 -2.53
CA ARG A 25 17.43 5.76 -1.52
C ARG A 25 16.40 5.41 -0.47
N PHE A 26 16.29 4.15 -0.12
CA PHE A 26 15.20 3.66 0.72
C PHE A 26 15.74 3.00 1.98
N SER A 27 15.15 3.32 3.13
CA SER A 27 15.57 2.78 4.43
C SER A 27 15.17 1.33 4.62
N ASN A 28 14.20 0.85 3.84
CA ASN A 28 13.67 -0.50 3.90
C ASN A 28 14.08 -1.37 2.71
N ASP A 29 15.16 -1.01 1.99
CA ASP A 29 15.74 -1.84 0.93
C ASP A 29 16.39 -3.10 1.54
N PRO A 30 15.83 -4.31 1.32
CA PRO A 30 16.36 -5.55 1.87
C PRO A 30 17.43 -6.19 0.97
N SER A 31 17.82 -5.52 -0.13
CA SER A 31 18.71 -6.08 -1.15
C SER A 31 20.05 -6.50 -0.58
N LEU A 32 20.48 -7.69 -0.97
CA LEU A 32 21.81 -8.18 -0.62
C LEU A 32 22.89 -7.50 -1.46
N SER A 33 24.00 -7.16 -0.78
CA SER A 33 25.23 -6.69 -1.41
C SER A 33 25.86 -7.81 -2.25
N ALA A 34 26.71 -7.43 -3.21
CA ALA A 34 27.42 -8.41 -4.03
C ALA A 34 28.30 -9.35 -3.19
N GLU A 35 28.82 -8.86 -2.06
CA GLU A 35 29.60 -9.67 -1.12
C GLU A 35 28.71 -10.67 -0.37
N GLN A 36 27.56 -10.23 0.15
CA GLN A 36 26.60 -11.12 0.83
C GLN A 36 26.13 -12.24 -0.09
N ILE A 37 25.82 -11.93 -1.36
CA ILE A 37 25.45 -12.95 -2.37
C ILE A 37 26.59 -13.95 -2.59
N ARG A 38 27.83 -13.46 -2.78
CA ARG A 38 29.00 -14.35 -2.94
C ARG A 38 29.21 -15.24 -1.71
N THR A 39 29.00 -14.71 -0.51
CA THR A 39 29.11 -15.48 0.73
C THR A 39 28.08 -16.61 0.77
N LEU A 40 26.81 -16.33 0.44
CA LEU A 40 25.77 -17.36 0.37
C LEU A 40 26.05 -18.41 -0.71
N ALA A 41 26.54 -17.99 -1.87
CA ALA A 41 26.91 -18.88 -2.95
C ALA A 41 28.08 -19.81 -2.57
N ALA A 42 29.13 -19.27 -1.95
CA ALA A 42 30.27 -20.04 -1.47
C ALA A 42 29.86 -21.03 -0.37
N TRP A 43 29.02 -20.60 0.57
CA TRP A 43 28.46 -21.46 1.61
C TRP A 43 27.64 -22.62 1.01
N ALA A 44 26.80 -22.35 0.01
CA ALA A 44 26.04 -23.39 -0.68
C ALA A 44 26.93 -24.36 -1.46
N ALA A 45 27.96 -23.85 -2.14
CA ALA A 45 28.95 -24.68 -2.87
C ALA A 45 29.75 -25.59 -1.94
N ALA A 46 30.03 -25.15 -0.72
CA ALA A 46 30.65 -25.94 0.34
C ALA A 46 29.71 -26.96 1.00
N GLN A 47 28.52 -27.20 0.43
CA GLN A 47 27.47 -28.07 0.97
C GLN A 47 26.89 -27.60 2.32
N ALA A 48 26.77 -26.28 2.48
CA ALA A 48 26.12 -25.64 3.62
C ALA A 48 26.69 -26.06 4.99
N PRO A 49 28.01 -25.89 5.23
CA PRO A 49 28.59 -26.20 6.53
C PRO A 49 27.95 -25.34 7.61
N ALA A 50 27.79 -25.91 8.81
CA ALA A 50 27.42 -25.13 9.97
C ALA A 50 28.55 -24.15 10.34
N GLY A 51 28.19 -22.95 10.78
CA GLY A 51 29.15 -22.01 11.38
C GLY A 51 29.59 -22.45 12.78
N ASP A 52 30.52 -21.71 13.40
CA ASP A 52 30.83 -21.91 14.82
C ASP A 52 29.59 -21.56 15.65
N VAL A 53 29.18 -22.49 16.51
CA VAL A 53 28.04 -22.32 17.42
C VAL A 53 28.25 -21.12 18.35
N LYS A 54 29.50 -20.75 18.66
CA LYS A 54 29.82 -19.57 19.46
C LYS A 54 29.54 -18.24 18.76
N ASP A 55 29.55 -18.24 17.43
CA ASP A 55 29.25 -17.08 16.59
C ASP A 55 27.78 -17.05 16.13
N ALA A 56 26.99 -18.07 16.50
CA ALA A 56 25.59 -18.14 16.13
C ALA A 56 24.81 -16.97 16.75
N PRO A 57 23.99 -16.24 15.96
CA PRO A 57 23.11 -15.22 16.53
C PRO A 57 22.12 -15.88 17.50
N ALA A 58 21.58 -15.09 18.42
CA ALA A 58 20.49 -15.55 19.27
C ALA A 58 19.38 -16.16 18.40
N PRO A 59 18.77 -17.30 18.79
CA PRO A 59 17.69 -17.91 18.04
C PRO A 59 16.60 -16.88 17.71
N MET A 60 16.20 -16.84 16.43
CA MET A 60 15.12 -15.94 16.01
C MET A 60 13.82 -16.32 16.71
N HIS A 61 13.26 -15.39 17.47
CA HIS A 61 11.93 -15.51 18.03
C HIS A 61 10.93 -14.96 17.03
N TRP A 62 10.30 -15.86 16.28
CA TRP A 62 9.19 -15.50 15.41
C TRP A 62 8.00 -15.06 16.28
N VAL A 63 7.56 -13.82 16.12
CA VAL A 63 6.40 -13.32 16.84
C VAL A 63 5.13 -14.00 16.31
N SER A 64 4.43 -14.74 17.17
CA SER A 64 3.06 -15.13 16.88
C SER A 64 2.14 -13.98 17.31
N GLY A 65 1.60 -13.23 16.36
CA GLY A 65 0.68 -12.12 16.66
C GLY A 65 0.96 -10.88 15.82
N TRP A 66 1.23 -9.77 16.49
CA TRP A 66 1.50 -8.47 15.90
C TRP A 66 3.02 -8.31 15.67
N ASN A 67 3.37 -7.68 14.55
CA ASN A 67 4.73 -7.26 14.20
C ASN A 67 5.02 -5.81 14.66
N ILE A 68 4.02 -5.14 15.22
CA ILE A 68 4.14 -3.86 15.93
C ILE A 68 4.26 -4.07 17.44
N GLU A 69 4.60 -3.00 18.17
CA GLU A 69 4.45 -2.95 19.61
C GLU A 69 3.02 -3.38 20.01
N LYS A 70 2.85 -3.86 21.25
CA LYS A 70 1.54 -4.30 21.76
C LYS A 70 0.49 -3.23 21.44
N PRO A 71 -0.53 -3.53 20.60
CA PRO A 71 -1.50 -2.51 20.22
C PRO A 71 -2.29 -2.00 21.41
N ASP A 72 -2.48 -0.68 21.47
CA ASP A 72 -3.37 -0.02 22.43
C ASP A 72 -4.84 -0.24 22.08
N ALA A 73 -5.12 -0.42 20.79
CA ALA A 73 -6.43 -0.79 20.27
C ALA A 73 -6.31 -1.86 19.19
N VAL A 74 -7.23 -2.84 19.26
CA VAL A 74 -7.42 -3.86 18.21
C VAL A 74 -8.85 -3.78 17.72
N LEU A 75 -9.02 -3.58 16.43
CA LEU A 75 -10.32 -3.58 15.75
C LEU A 75 -10.40 -4.84 14.89
N GLU A 76 -11.17 -5.82 15.34
CA GLU A 76 -11.36 -7.09 14.64
C GLU A 76 -12.72 -7.11 13.95
N MET A 77 -12.79 -7.72 12.76
CA MET A 77 -14.05 -8.05 12.10
C MET A 77 -14.96 -8.82 13.07
N PRO A 78 -16.15 -8.31 13.42
CA PRO A 78 -17.06 -9.00 14.34
C PRO A 78 -17.56 -10.34 13.79
N VAL A 79 -17.74 -10.42 12.47
CA VAL A 79 -18.22 -11.59 11.74
C VAL A 79 -17.18 -11.97 10.69
N ALA A 80 -16.91 -13.27 10.55
CA ALA A 80 -16.02 -13.78 9.51
C ALA A 80 -16.65 -13.64 8.13
N LYS A 81 -15.84 -13.32 7.11
CA LYS A 81 -16.26 -13.41 5.71
C LYS A 81 -16.01 -14.83 5.22
N HIS A 82 -17.07 -15.54 4.85
CA HIS A 82 -16.94 -16.80 4.11
C HIS A 82 -16.66 -16.52 2.64
N LEU A 83 -15.74 -17.31 2.08
CA LEU A 83 -15.26 -17.18 0.71
C LEU A 83 -15.50 -18.49 -0.04
N PRO A 84 -15.97 -18.41 -1.30
CA PRO A 84 -16.14 -19.60 -2.13
C PRO A 84 -14.78 -20.23 -2.47
N ALA A 85 -14.81 -21.47 -2.95
CA ALA A 85 -13.60 -22.17 -3.37
C ALA A 85 -12.95 -21.56 -4.60
N THR A 86 -13.76 -21.04 -5.52
CA THR A 86 -13.37 -20.57 -6.84
C THR A 86 -14.21 -19.38 -7.27
N GLY A 87 -13.77 -18.67 -8.30
CA GLY A 87 -14.46 -17.53 -8.86
C GLY A 87 -14.12 -16.25 -8.11
N ASP A 88 -14.80 -15.19 -8.51
CA ASP A 88 -14.45 -13.84 -8.11
C ASP A 88 -15.22 -13.42 -6.87
N VAL A 89 -14.57 -12.64 -6.03
CA VAL A 89 -15.17 -12.07 -4.83
C VAL A 89 -15.22 -10.56 -5.02
N PRO A 90 -16.41 -9.95 -5.15
CA PRO A 90 -16.53 -8.50 -5.16
C PRO A 90 -15.84 -7.90 -3.94
N TYR A 91 -15.32 -6.68 -4.08
CA TYR A 91 -14.72 -5.97 -2.95
C TYR A 91 -15.67 -5.95 -1.76
N GLN A 92 -15.13 -6.29 -0.60
CA GLN A 92 -15.90 -6.33 0.64
C GLN A 92 -15.54 -5.14 1.50
N TYR A 93 -16.53 -4.47 2.03
CA TYR A 93 -16.37 -3.40 2.99
C TYR A 93 -16.77 -3.89 4.38
N ILE A 94 -15.99 -3.53 5.40
CA ILE A 94 -16.30 -3.76 6.79
C ILE A 94 -16.11 -2.46 7.57
N ILE A 95 -17.18 -1.98 8.18
CA ILE A 95 -17.15 -0.79 9.04
C ILE A 95 -16.88 -1.23 10.48
N LEU A 96 -15.77 -0.78 11.06
CA LEU A 96 -15.33 -1.07 12.43
C LEU A 96 -15.35 0.22 13.28
N PRO A 97 -16.35 0.40 14.16
CA PRO A 97 -16.40 1.56 15.04
C PRO A 97 -15.23 1.57 16.02
N THR A 98 -14.46 2.66 16.05
CA THR A 98 -13.30 2.77 16.96
C THR A 98 -13.71 2.89 18.42
N LYS A 99 -14.88 3.50 18.67
CA LYS A 99 -15.40 3.87 20.00
C LYS A 99 -14.44 4.79 20.79
N PHE A 100 -13.51 5.47 20.11
CA PHE A 100 -12.61 6.42 20.74
C PHE A 100 -13.41 7.63 21.24
N ARG A 101 -13.25 7.96 22.53
CA ARG A 101 -13.92 9.10 23.18
C ARG A 101 -13.19 10.43 22.96
N GLU A 102 -11.93 10.35 22.58
CA GLU A 102 -11.05 11.48 22.30
C GLU A 102 -10.23 11.17 21.05
N ASP A 103 -9.69 12.21 20.43
CA ASP A 103 -8.86 12.08 19.25
C ASP A 103 -7.61 11.25 19.54
N ARG A 104 -7.20 10.41 18.57
CA ARG A 104 -6.04 9.54 18.70
C ARG A 104 -5.01 9.83 17.61
N TRP A 105 -3.77 9.95 18.05
CA TRP A 105 -2.60 9.94 17.17
C TRP A 105 -2.04 8.53 17.12
N ILE A 106 -1.82 7.99 15.93
CA ILE A 106 -1.38 6.62 15.68
C ILE A 106 0.07 6.65 15.17
N SER A 107 0.98 6.05 15.92
CA SER A 107 2.41 6.00 15.61
C SER A 107 2.80 4.74 14.84
N MET A 108 2.07 3.64 15.04
CA MET A 108 2.19 2.40 14.27
C MET A 108 0.82 1.80 13.99
N SER A 109 0.71 1.13 12.85
CA SER A 109 -0.49 0.36 12.52
C SER A 109 -0.17 -0.87 11.69
N GLU A 110 -0.96 -1.93 11.92
CA GLU A 110 -0.84 -3.19 11.19
C GLU A 110 -2.22 -3.76 10.87
N ILE A 111 -2.43 -4.19 9.63
CA ILE A 111 -3.53 -5.08 9.27
C ILE A 111 -3.01 -6.51 9.41
N LYS A 112 -3.71 -7.33 10.20
CA LYS A 112 -3.43 -8.74 10.38
C LYS A 112 -4.58 -9.56 9.79
N PRO A 113 -4.41 -10.12 8.58
CA PRO A 113 -5.38 -11.05 8.02
C PRO A 113 -5.64 -12.22 8.96
N GLY A 114 -6.90 -12.62 9.11
CA GLY A 114 -7.24 -13.88 9.77
C GLY A 114 -6.82 -15.06 8.91
N ASN A 115 -6.90 -14.90 7.58
CA ASN A 115 -6.41 -15.85 6.60
C ASN A 115 -5.54 -15.16 5.54
N ARG A 116 -4.22 -15.31 5.69
CA ARG A 116 -3.21 -14.71 4.78
C ARG A 116 -3.23 -15.31 3.37
N MET A 117 -3.84 -16.48 3.17
CA MET A 117 -4.03 -17.03 1.82
C MET A 117 -5.17 -16.32 1.10
N ALA A 118 -6.19 -15.87 1.82
CA ALA A 118 -7.38 -15.29 1.22
C ALA A 118 -7.23 -13.79 0.92
N VAL A 119 -6.64 -13.02 1.83
CA VAL A 119 -6.56 -11.55 1.71
C VAL A 119 -5.46 -11.16 0.74
N HIS A 120 -5.85 -10.70 -0.44
CA HIS A 120 -4.93 -10.22 -1.47
C HIS A 120 -4.51 -8.76 -1.25
N HIS A 121 -5.45 -7.90 -0.85
CA HIS A 121 -5.11 -6.60 -0.27
C HIS A 121 -6.21 -6.10 0.66
N ALA A 122 -5.86 -5.15 1.50
CA ALA A 122 -6.80 -4.44 2.34
C ALA A 122 -6.40 -2.97 2.49
N VAL A 123 -7.37 -2.06 2.42
CA VAL A 123 -7.17 -0.64 2.71
C VAL A 123 -7.99 -0.28 3.94
N ALA A 124 -7.35 0.33 4.93
CA ALA A 124 -8.03 0.85 6.11
C ALA A 124 -8.22 2.36 5.97
N TYR A 125 -9.47 2.80 5.83
CA TYR A 125 -9.84 4.20 5.76
C TYR A 125 -10.30 4.71 7.13
N VAL A 126 -9.91 5.94 7.48
CA VAL A 126 -10.43 6.67 8.64
C VAL A 126 -11.67 7.44 8.22
N ARG A 127 -12.85 6.87 8.48
CA ARG A 127 -14.12 7.53 8.21
C ARG A 127 -14.51 8.39 9.42
N SER A 128 -14.24 9.69 9.33
CA SER A 128 -14.60 10.65 10.39
C SER A 128 -16.12 10.73 10.61
N PRO A 129 -16.61 11.16 11.79
CA PRO A 129 -18.05 11.36 12.04
C PRO A 129 -18.74 12.27 11.02
N LYS A 130 -18.01 13.23 10.45
CA LYS A 130 -18.54 14.19 9.46
C LYS A 130 -18.63 13.64 8.04
N SER A 131 -17.95 12.52 7.74
CA SER A 131 -18.01 11.90 6.42
C SER A 131 -19.41 11.34 6.13
N HIS A 132 -19.88 11.50 4.89
CA HIS A 132 -21.12 10.90 4.39
C HIS A 132 -20.90 9.50 3.78
N TRP A 133 -19.64 9.14 3.53
CA TRP A 133 -19.28 7.90 2.83
C TRP A 133 -19.75 6.66 3.59
N LEU A 134 -20.44 5.74 2.91
CA LEU A 134 -21.01 4.51 3.47
C LEU A 134 -21.90 4.72 4.71
N ARG A 135 -22.49 5.91 4.88
CA ARG A 135 -23.48 6.14 5.95
C ARG A 135 -24.75 5.34 5.64
N GLY A 136 -25.27 4.66 6.66
CA GLY A 136 -26.41 3.75 6.53
C GLY A 136 -26.05 2.34 6.02
N ALA A 137 -24.79 2.09 5.64
CA ALA A 137 -24.34 0.74 5.31
C ALA A 137 -24.21 -0.15 6.57
N PRO A 138 -24.25 -1.48 6.42
CA PRO A 138 -24.11 -2.42 7.54
C PRO A 138 -22.81 -2.21 8.33
N VAL A 139 -22.92 -2.16 9.67
CA VAL A 139 -21.77 -1.98 10.57
C VAL A 139 -21.35 -3.34 11.14
N GLY A 140 -20.05 -3.64 11.10
CA GLY A 140 -19.49 -4.89 11.63
C GLY A 140 -19.79 -6.16 10.83
N VAL A 141 -20.48 -6.03 9.69
CA VAL A 141 -20.81 -7.14 8.79
C VAL A 141 -20.18 -6.86 7.42
N PRO A 142 -19.46 -7.82 6.80
CA PRO A 142 -18.95 -7.65 5.44
C PRO A 142 -20.07 -7.49 4.42
N PHE A 143 -19.93 -6.53 3.51
CA PHE A 143 -20.86 -6.29 2.41
C PHE A 143 -20.12 -5.87 1.13
N ALA A 144 -20.68 -6.18 -0.03
CA ALA A 144 -20.25 -5.63 -1.31
C ALA A 144 -20.94 -4.29 -1.59
N ALA A 145 -20.35 -3.46 -2.46
CA ALA A 145 -21.02 -2.24 -2.92
C ALA A 145 -22.42 -2.53 -3.48
N ASP A 146 -22.58 -3.63 -4.23
CA ASP A 146 -23.84 -4.06 -4.83
C ASP A 146 -24.96 -4.40 -3.82
N ASP A 147 -24.61 -4.68 -2.56
CA ASP A 147 -25.57 -4.92 -1.49
C ASP A 147 -26.25 -3.62 -1.00
N LEU A 148 -25.74 -2.45 -1.42
CA LEU A 148 -26.28 -1.16 -1.03
C LEU A 148 -27.59 -0.84 -1.77
N PRO A 149 -28.58 -0.21 -1.09
CA PRO A 149 -29.96 -0.19 -1.58
C PRO A 149 -30.21 0.77 -2.74
N THR A 150 -29.32 1.72 -3.01
CA THR A 150 -29.47 2.70 -4.10
C THR A 150 -28.26 2.74 -5.01
N GLU A 151 -28.49 2.93 -6.31
CA GLU A 151 -27.40 3.06 -7.31
C GLU A 151 -26.43 4.20 -6.99
N ALA A 152 -26.88 5.26 -6.34
CA ALA A 152 -26.00 6.33 -5.86
C ALA A 152 -25.03 5.79 -4.79
N GLN A 153 -25.54 5.09 -3.77
CA GLN A 153 -24.69 4.50 -2.73
C GLN A 153 -23.73 3.44 -3.27
N LYS A 154 -24.14 2.63 -4.24
CA LYS A 154 -23.26 1.66 -4.91
C LYS A 154 -22.07 2.35 -5.58
N ARG A 155 -22.32 3.41 -6.35
CA ARG A 155 -21.27 4.20 -7.00
C ARG A 155 -20.37 4.91 -5.98
N ASP A 156 -20.97 5.51 -4.96
CA ASP A 156 -20.25 6.29 -3.95
C ASP A 156 -19.41 5.40 -3.01
N ALA A 157 -19.72 4.11 -2.89
CA ALA A 157 -18.93 3.17 -2.08
C ALA A 157 -17.47 3.10 -2.55
N MET A 158 -17.24 3.24 -3.85
CA MET A 158 -15.93 3.11 -4.49
C MET A 158 -15.07 4.38 -4.34
N TRP A 159 -15.67 5.53 -4.00
CA TRP A 159 -14.98 6.81 -3.98
C TRP A 159 -15.07 7.46 -2.61
N THR A 160 -13.92 7.81 -2.04
CA THR A 160 -13.86 8.44 -0.72
C THR A 160 -12.73 9.46 -0.64
N ASP A 161 -13.00 10.56 0.06
CA ASP A 161 -12.00 11.55 0.43
C ASP A 161 -11.33 11.22 1.78
N SER A 162 -11.80 10.17 2.46
CA SER A 162 -11.32 9.75 3.78
C SER A 162 -9.80 9.54 3.80
N ASP A 163 -9.19 9.78 4.96
CA ASP A 163 -7.77 9.50 5.17
C ASP A 163 -7.52 7.99 5.07
N ILE A 164 -6.42 7.60 4.43
CA ILE A 164 -5.97 6.22 4.45
C ILE A 164 -5.06 6.06 5.66
N LEU A 165 -5.43 5.16 6.57
CA LEU A 165 -4.62 4.80 7.73
C LEU A 165 -3.44 3.92 7.32
N LEU A 166 -3.71 2.86 6.56
CA LEU A 166 -2.69 1.99 6.00
C LEU A 166 -3.25 1.17 4.83
N VAL A 167 -2.34 0.68 3.99
CA VAL A 167 -2.61 -0.28 2.91
C VAL A 167 -1.83 -1.55 3.22
N TYR A 168 -2.47 -2.70 3.02
CA TYR A 168 -1.87 -4.01 3.16
C TYR A 168 -1.93 -4.76 1.83
N ALA A 169 -0.80 -5.36 1.48
CA ALA A 169 -0.69 -6.45 0.51
C ALA A 169 0.25 -7.53 1.08
N PRO A 170 0.17 -8.79 0.64
CA PRO A 170 1.13 -9.83 1.00
C PRO A 170 2.58 -9.35 0.91
N GLY A 171 3.36 -9.60 1.95
CA GLY A 171 4.75 -9.13 2.08
C GLY A 171 4.91 -7.72 2.68
N SER A 172 3.82 -6.96 2.85
CA SER A 172 3.85 -5.64 3.49
C SER A 172 4.38 -5.71 4.92
N GLN A 173 5.24 -4.76 5.28
CA GLN A 173 5.65 -4.51 6.65
C GLN A 173 4.61 -3.60 7.33
N PRO A 174 4.45 -3.67 8.66
CA PRO A 174 3.61 -2.70 9.37
C PRO A 174 4.05 -1.27 9.13
N ASP A 175 3.10 -0.35 9.13
CA ASP A 175 3.41 1.07 9.07
C ASP A 175 3.98 1.54 10.41
N GLN A 176 5.15 2.16 10.32
CA GLN A 176 5.86 2.77 11.44
C GLN A 176 6.48 4.06 10.91
N TRP A 177 6.06 5.19 11.47
CA TRP A 177 6.61 6.49 11.11
C TRP A 177 7.71 6.91 12.09
N PRO A 178 8.59 7.85 11.70
CA PRO A 178 9.63 8.36 12.60
C PRO A 178 9.05 8.93 13.90
N SER A 179 9.85 8.96 14.96
CA SER A 179 9.44 9.59 16.23
C SER A 179 8.96 11.03 16.00
N GLY A 180 7.83 11.38 16.61
CA GLY A 180 7.15 12.67 16.42
C GLY A 180 6.24 12.75 15.18
N PHE A 181 6.07 11.67 14.43
CA PHE A 181 5.18 11.58 13.27
C PHE A 181 4.05 10.60 13.59
N ALA A 182 2.83 10.95 13.23
CA ALA A 182 1.68 10.07 13.45
C ALA A 182 0.54 10.36 12.47
N LYS A 183 -0.30 9.35 12.23
CA LYS A 183 -1.61 9.56 11.58
C LYS A 183 -2.67 9.93 12.61
N PHE A 184 -3.73 10.58 12.18
CA PHE A 184 -4.77 11.10 13.06
C PHE A 184 -6.10 10.36 12.88
N VAL A 185 -6.71 9.94 13.98
CA VAL A 185 -8.04 9.34 14.02
C VAL A 185 -8.92 10.17 14.94
N PRO A 186 -9.87 10.96 14.40
CA PRO A 186 -10.79 11.74 15.21
C PRO A 186 -11.65 10.86 16.13
N ALA A 187 -12.04 11.39 17.29
CA ALA A 187 -12.99 10.75 18.20
C ALA A 187 -14.27 10.34 17.47
N GLY A 188 -14.81 9.16 17.81
CA GLY A 188 -16.03 8.63 17.20
C GLY A 188 -15.91 8.22 15.73
N SER A 189 -14.71 8.20 15.15
CA SER A 189 -14.51 7.71 13.78
C SER A 189 -14.74 6.20 13.67
N ASP A 190 -14.97 5.74 12.45
CA ASP A 190 -14.88 4.32 12.09
C ASP A 190 -13.57 4.06 11.33
N ILE A 191 -13.03 2.86 11.48
CA ILE A 191 -12.10 2.31 10.49
C ILE A 191 -12.92 1.48 9.51
N VAL A 192 -12.88 1.85 8.24
CA VAL A 192 -13.52 1.06 7.17
C VAL A 192 -12.45 0.26 6.46
N LEU A 193 -12.52 -1.05 6.57
CA LEU A 193 -11.71 -1.96 5.77
C LEU A 193 -12.37 -2.15 4.41
N GLN A 194 -11.64 -1.84 3.34
CA GLN A 194 -11.94 -2.30 1.99
C GLN A 194 -11.03 -3.50 1.71
N MET A 195 -11.63 -4.67 1.54
CA MET A 195 -10.98 -5.97 1.44
C MET A 195 -11.14 -6.53 0.03
N HIS A 196 -10.03 -7.00 -0.52
CA HIS A 196 -10.02 -7.74 -1.77
C HIS A 196 -9.46 -9.14 -1.50
N TYR A 197 -10.24 -10.13 -1.90
CA TYR A 197 -9.99 -11.53 -1.64
C TYR A 197 -9.71 -12.27 -2.94
N THR A 198 -8.77 -13.22 -2.89
CA THR A 198 -8.52 -14.17 -3.96
C THR A 198 -8.97 -15.56 -3.51
N THR A 199 -9.60 -16.32 -4.41
CA THR A 199 -10.00 -17.71 -4.14
C THR A 199 -8.85 -18.68 -4.43
N HIS A 200 -8.75 -19.76 -3.64
CA HIS A 200 -7.58 -20.66 -3.65
C HIS A 200 -7.95 -22.15 -3.82
N GLY A 201 -9.06 -22.44 -4.50
CA GLY A 201 -9.47 -23.80 -4.87
C GLY A 201 -10.19 -24.59 -3.77
N HIS A 202 -10.35 -24.02 -2.58
CA HIS A 202 -11.15 -24.56 -1.49
C HIS A 202 -11.86 -23.44 -0.71
N PRO A 203 -13.03 -23.70 -0.08
CA PRO A 203 -13.69 -22.69 0.74
C PRO A 203 -12.78 -22.20 1.86
N MET A 204 -12.91 -20.93 2.19
CA MET A 204 -12.11 -20.27 3.23
C MET A 204 -12.99 -19.32 4.03
N GLU A 205 -12.48 -18.89 5.16
CA GLU A 205 -13.01 -17.75 5.88
C GLU A 205 -11.88 -16.81 6.28
N ASP A 206 -12.21 -15.53 6.45
CA ASP A 206 -11.30 -14.52 6.94
C ASP A 206 -11.94 -13.68 8.05
N ARG A 207 -11.15 -13.37 9.06
CA ARG A 207 -11.50 -12.49 10.17
C ARG A 207 -10.30 -11.58 10.46
N THR A 208 -10.14 -10.59 9.60
CA THR A 208 -9.05 -9.61 9.66
C THR A 208 -9.16 -8.70 10.88
N SER A 209 -8.01 -8.31 11.44
CA SER A 209 -7.89 -7.34 12.52
C SER A 209 -6.99 -6.17 12.13
N VAL A 210 -7.21 -5.00 12.74
CA VAL A 210 -6.33 -3.83 12.67
C VAL A 210 -5.78 -3.53 14.06
N GLY A 211 -4.46 -3.52 14.20
CA GLY A 211 -3.77 -3.16 15.42
C GLY A 211 -3.26 -1.72 15.33
N LEU A 212 -3.49 -0.93 16.37
CA LEU A 212 -3.10 0.48 16.47
C LEU A 212 -2.26 0.72 17.71
N VAL A 213 -1.11 1.36 17.54
CA VAL A 213 -0.29 1.88 18.64
C VAL A 213 -0.43 3.40 18.66
N PHE A 214 -0.78 3.94 19.83
CA PHE A 214 -0.98 5.36 20.02
C PHE A 214 0.36 6.08 20.23
N SER A 215 0.44 7.30 19.72
CA SER A 215 1.56 8.19 20.03
C SER A 215 1.51 8.60 21.50
N GLN A 216 2.59 8.38 22.22
CA GLN A 216 2.71 8.71 23.65
C GLN A 216 2.86 10.22 23.91
N GLN A 217 3.20 10.98 22.88
CA GLN A 217 3.34 12.44 22.91
C GLN A 217 2.60 13.07 21.73
N PRO A 218 2.15 14.34 21.85
CA PRO A 218 1.65 15.08 20.70
C PRO A 218 2.68 15.07 19.56
N PRO A 219 2.31 14.64 18.35
CA PRO A 219 3.26 14.55 17.25
C PRO A 219 3.62 15.94 16.74
N ALA A 220 4.89 16.09 16.33
CA ALA A 220 5.37 17.28 15.64
C ALA A 220 4.88 17.36 14.19
N LYS A 221 4.50 16.21 13.58
CA LYS A 221 4.01 16.11 12.22
C LYS A 221 2.84 15.13 12.11
N ARG A 222 1.82 15.52 11.34
CA ARG A 222 0.77 14.60 10.89
C ARG A 222 1.19 13.96 9.57
N VAL A 223 1.02 12.65 9.46
CA VAL A 223 1.20 11.92 8.21
C VAL A 223 -0.13 11.83 7.48
N LEU A 224 -0.09 12.08 6.17
CA LEU A 224 -1.21 11.93 5.25
C LEU A 224 -0.77 11.03 4.09
N THR A 225 -1.64 10.09 3.71
CA THR A 225 -1.47 9.36 2.44
C THR A 225 -2.22 10.10 1.34
N LEU A 226 -1.48 10.47 0.30
CA LEU A 226 -1.99 11.12 -0.90
C LEU A 226 -1.88 10.16 -2.09
N GLN A 227 -2.51 10.53 -3.20
CA GLN A 227 -2.64 9.69 -4.38
C GLN A 227 -2.41 10.48 -5.66
N LEU A 228 -1.74 9.85 -6.60
CA LEU A 228 -1.71 10.20 -8.01
C LEU A 228 -2.41 9.07 -8.76
N THR A 229 -3.66 9.29 -9.15
CA THR A 229 -4.51 8.27 -9.78
C THR A 229 -4.89 8.68 -11.20
N ASN A 230 -4.76 7.77 -12.15
CA ASN A 230 -5.42 7.89 -13.45
C ASN A 230 -6.43 6.75 -13.60
N ASP A 231 -7.71 7.11 -13.57
CA ASP A 231 -8.87 6.23 -13.77
C ASP A 231 -9.48 6.35 -15.18
N HIS A 232 -8.91 7.20 -16.04
CA HIS A 232 -9.38 7.48 -17.39
C HIS A 232 -8.33 7.03 -18.42
N PHE A 233 -8.21 5.72 -18.60
CA PHE A 233 -7.35 5.11 -19.63
C PHE A 233 -8.03 3.93 -20.34
N LEU A 234 -7.52 3.59 -21.51
CA LEU A 234 -7.88 2.40 -22.27
C LEU A 234 -6.59 1.77 -22.81
N ILE A 235 -6.22 0.62 -22.26
CA ILE A 235 -5.09 -0.18 -22.73
C ILE A 235 -5.57 -0.98 -23.95
N PRO A 236 -4.98 -0.77 -25.14
CA PRO A 236 -5.37 -1.51 -26.33
C PRO A 236 -5.10 -3.01 -26.21
N PRO A 237 -5.86 -3.87 -26.91
CA PRO A 237 -5.52 -5.28 -27.06
C PRO A 237 -4.07 -5.46 -27.54
N ARG A 238 -3.38 -6.45 -27.00
CA ARG A 238 -2.06 -6.90 -27.43
C ARG A 238 -0.91 -5.88 -27.32
N ASP A 239 -1.11 -4.71 -26.74
CA ASP A 239 -0.06 -3.70 -26.54
C ASP A 239 0.91 -4.17 -25.43
N PRO A 240 2.19 -4.43 -25.74
CA PRO A 240 3.15 -4.95 -24.76
C PRO A 240 3.72 -3.87 -23.83
N ASP A 241 3.45 -2.58 -24.08
CA ASP A 241 4.14 -1.48 -23.41
C ASP A 241 3.28 -0.21 -23.32
N HIS A 242 2.00 -0.37 -22.96
CA HIS A 242 1.06 0.73 -22.92
C HIS A 242 1.32 1.68 -21.74
N ARG A 243 1.64 2.93 -22.04
CA ARG A 243 2.01 3.94 -21.04
C ARG A 243 0.81 4.78 -20.60
N VAL A 244 0.56 4.83 -19.29
CA VAL A 244 -0.44 5.68 -18.63
C VAL A 244 0.26 6.62 -17.66
N GLU A 245 -0.17 7.89 -17.59
CA GLU A 245 0.41 8.85 -16.65
C GLU A 245 -0.65 9.72 -15.97
N VAL A 246 -0.27 10.27 -14.82
CA VAL A 246 -1.01 11.32 -14.12
C VAL A 246 -0.03 12.35 -13.58
N ARG A 247 -0.46 13.60 -13.51
CA ARG A 247 0.30 14.71 -12.93
C ARG A 247 -0.52 15.40 -11.87
N GLY A 248 0.13 15.77 -10.77
CA GLY A 248 -0.45 16.54 -9.69
C GLY A 248 0.44 17.72 -9.32
N THR A 249 -0.11 18.69 -8.61
CA THR A 249 0.67 19.81 -8.06
C THR A 249 0.38 19.90 -6.58
N LEU A 250 1.44 19.93 -5.76
CA LEU A 250 1.25 20.03 -4.32
C LEU A 250 0.65 21.39 -3.95
N PRO A 251 -0.48 21.41 -3.22
CA PRO A 251 -1.18 22.63 -2.85
C PRO A 251 -0.46 23.40 -1.73
N ASN A 252 0.22 22.70 -0.83
CA ASN A 252 0.92 23.23 0.33
C ASN A 252 2.24 22.49 0.55
N ASP A 253 3.16 23.11 1.28
CA ASP A 253 4.43 22.51 1.68
C ASP A 253 4.20 21.16 2.40
N ALA A 254 5.09 20.20 2.14
CA ALA A 254 5.01 18.85 2.70
C ALA A 254 6.39 18.21 2.76
N LEU A 255 6.57 17.24 3.65
CA LEU A 255 7.76 16.39 3.70
C LEU A 255 7.41 15.01 3.16
N LEU A 256 7.91 14.66 1.97
CA LEU A 256 7.65 13.36 1.34
C LEU A 256 8.38 12.24 2.09
N LEU A 257 7.67 11.16 2.40
CA LEU A 257 8.15 10.07 3.25
C LEU A 257 8.33 8.74 2.52
N SER A 258 7.36 8.36 1.69
CA SER A 258 7.35 7.04 1.06
C SER A 258 6.48 7.01 -0.19
N PHE A 259 6.64 5.94 -0.97
CA PHE A 259 5.79 5.60 -2.11
C PHE A 259 5.18 4.21 -1.94
N PHE A 260 4.01 3.99 -2.52
CA PHE A 260 3.38 2.68 -2.65
C PHE A 260 2.64 2.63 -4.01
N PRO A 261 3.28 2.10 -5.06
CA PRO A 261 2.65 1.97 -6.38
C PRO A 261 1.73 0.76 -6.45
N HIS A 262 0.58 0.93 -7.08
CA HIS A 262 -0.44 -0.10 -7.21
C HIS A 262 -0.94 -0.21 -8.66
N MET A 263 -0.90 -1.44 -9.18
CA MET A 263 -1.42 -1.88 -10.48
C MET A 263 -1.95 -3.32 -10.35
N HIS A 264 -2.72 -3.79 -11.33
CA HIS A 264 -3.17 -5.18 -11.40
C HIS A 264 -2.24 -6.04 -12.27
N LEU A 265 -2.77 -7.11 -12.86
CA LEU A 265 -2.01 -8.23 -13.44
C LEU A 265 -1.13 -7.83 -14.63
N ARG A 266 -1.46 -6.74 -15.33
CA ARG A 266 -0.71 -6.25 -16.50
C ARG A 266 0.32 -5.21 -16.14
N GLY A 267 0.41 -4.78 -14.87
CA GLY A 267 1.42 -3.84 -14.41
C GLY A 267 2.83 -4.31 -14.73
N LYS A 268 3.58 -3.52 -15.50
CA LYS A 268 4.92 -3.85 -15.98
C LYS A 268 6.00 -3.00 -15.31
N SER A 269 5.78 -1.69 -15.22
CA SER A 269 6.70 -0.75 -14.58
C SER A 269 5.95 0.44 -13.97
N PHE A 270 6.59 1.09 -13.00
CA PHE A 270 6.03 2.27 -12.34
C PHE A 270 7.13 3.29 -12.00
N GLU A 271 6.85 4.58 -12.18
CA GLU A 271 7.75 5.67 -11.83
C GLU A 271 7.05 6.79 -11.06
N TYR A 272 7.78 7.42 -10.14
CA TYR A 272 7.43 8.69 -9.51
C TYR A 272 8.48 9.74 -9.83
N ASN A 273 8.02 10.90 -10.27
CA ASN A 273 8.86 11.97 -10.80
C ASN A 273 8.48 13.34 -10.21
N ILE A 274 9.46 14.23 -10.05
CA ILE A 274 9.25 15.67 -9.96
C ILE A 274 9.44 16.27 -11.36
N LEU A 275 8.46 17.04 -11.82
CA LEU A 275 8.55 17.83 -13.04
C LEU A 275 9.11 19.20 -12.70
N GLU A 276 10.40 19.41 -12.99
CA GLU A 276 11.09 20.65 -12.66
C GLU A 276 10.86 21.74 -13.73
N PRO A 277 11.10 23.02 -13.40
CA PRO A 277 11.11 24.09 -14.39
C PRO A 277 12.06 23.79 -15.55
N GLY A 278 11.69 24.17 -16.78
CA GLY A 278 12.49 23.91 -17.97
C GLY A 278 12.37 22.50 -18.55
N GLY A 279 11.47 21.66 -18.01
CA GLY A 279 11.15 20.34 -18.57
C GLY A 279 12.05 19.20 -18.10
N ARG A 280 12.97 19.46 -17.17
CA ARG A 280 13.79 18.41 -16.55
C ARG A 280 12.91 17.51 -15.67
N ILE A 281 13.13 16.21 -15.75
CA ILE A 281 12.45 15.19 -14.95
C ILE A 281 13.44 14.68 -13.91
N HIS A 282 13.08 14.78 -12.64
CA HIS A 282 13.83 14.18 -11.54
C HIS A 282 13.05 12.98 -11.00
N THR A 283 13.53 11.78 -11.34
CA THR A 283 12.93 10.52 -10.89
C THR A 283 13.28 10.25 -9.43
N LEU A 284 12.24 10.02 -8.61
CA LEU A 284 12.34 9.73 -7.19
C LEU A 284 12.30 8.22 -6.90
N LEU A 285 11.52 7.48 -7.69
CA LEU A 285 11.41 6.03 -7.68
C LEU A 285 11.16 5.55 -9.11
N ARG A 286 11.87 4.50 -9.52
CA ARG A 286 11.60 3.72 -10.73
C ARG A 286 11.56 2.26 -10.35
N ILE A 287 10.54 1.56 -10.84
CA ILE A 287 10.37 0.13 -10.75
C ILE A 287 10.30 -0.39 -12.17
N SER A 288 11.41 -0.94 -12.68
CA SER A 288 11.47 -1.45 -14.06
C SER A 288 10.75 -2.80 -14.24
N HIS A 289 10.59 -3.56 -13.16
CA HIS A 289 9.96 -4.87 -13.15
C HIS A 289 8.93 -4.93 -12.01
N TYR A 290 7.75 -4.37 -12.24
CA TYR A 290 6.66 -4.42 -11.27
C TYR A 290 6.20 -5.87 -11.07
N SER A 291 5.84 -6.22 -9.83
CA SER A 291 5.30 -7.53 -9.49
C SER A 291 3.96 -7.35 -8.77
N PHE A 292 2.89 -7.86 -9.37
CA PHE A 292 1.56 -7.87 -8.76
C PHE A 292 1.53 -8.63 -7.41
N TYR A 293 2.36 -9.67 -7.29
CA TYR A 293 2.45 -10.50 -6.08
C TYR A 293 3.28 -9.86 -4.96
N TRP A 294 4.10 -8.85 -5.27
CA TRP A 294 4.96 -8.16 -4.31
C TRP A 294 4.76 -6.64 -4.40
N GLN A 295 3.69 -6.17 -3.76
CA GLN A 295 3.38 -4.74 -3.69
C GLN A 295 4.00 -4.16 -2.43
N LEU A 296 5.11 -3.45 -2.61
CA LEU A 296 5.97 -3.00 -1.53
C LEU A 296 5.84 -1.49 -1.30
N SER A 297 5.98 -1.08 -0.04
CA SER A 297 6.23 0.32 0.30
C SER A 297 7.71 0.65 0.10
N TYR A 298 8.01 1.84 -0.40
CA TYR A 298 9.35 2.36 -0.61
C TYR A 298 9.56 3.59 0.29
N ARG A 299 10.15 3.39 1.46
CA ARG A 299 10.34 4.43 2.48
C ARG A 299 11.64 5.18 2.23
N LEU A 300 11.58 6.48 1.97
CA LEU A 300 12.77 7.28 1.71
C LEU A 300 13.71 7.23 2.92
N ALA A 301 14.99 6.93 2.67
CA ALA A 301 16.03 6.98 3.69
C ALA A 301 16.22 8.40 4.24
N ASN A 302 16.05 9.39 3.37
CA ASN A 302 16.02 10.80 3.71
C ASN A 302 14.69 11.39 3.21
N PRO A 303 13.74 11.71 4.10
CA PRO A 303 12.52 12.41 3.73
C PRO A 303 12.81 13.68 2.93
N LEU A 304 12.02 13.94 1.87
CA LEU A 304 12.29 15.00 0.91
C LEU A 304 11.34 16.19 1.10
N PRO A 305 11.82 17.38 1.49
CA PRO A 305 10.99 18.57 1.58
C PRO A 305 10.48 18.98 0.20
N LEU A 306 9.17 19.12 0.06
CA LEU A 306 8.51 19.60 -1.14
C LEU A 306 7.79 20.92 -0.84
N LYS A 307 7.88 21.85 -1.79
CA LYS A 307 7.23 23.16 -1.69
C LYS A 307 5.86 23.14 -2.35
N ALA A 308 4.97 24.00 -1.87
CA ALA A 308 3.73 24.32 -2.58
C ALA A 308 4.07 24.69 -4.03
N GLY A 309 3.32 24.13 -4.98
CA GLY A 309 3.57 24.29 -6.41
C GLY A 309 4.50 23.23 -7.02
N THR A 310 5.15 22.36 -6.23
CA THR A 310 5.90 21.22 -6.77
C THR A 310 4.99 20.35 -7.63
N LYS A 311 5.38 20.11 -8.89
CA LYS A 311 4.67 19.24 -9.81
C LYS A 311 5.19 17.81 -9.69
N LEU A 312 4.30 16.90 -9.34
CA LEU A 312 4.58 15.46 -9.27
C LEU A 312 3.96 14.77 -10.49
N GLN A 313 4.58 13.68 -10.92
CA GLN A 313 4.07 12.80 -11.96
C GLN A 313 4.25 11.36 -11.50
N ALA A 314 3.25 10.54 -11.79
CA ALA A 314 3.36 9.10 -11.73
C ALA A 314 3.13 8.52 -13.13
N VAL A 315 3.94 7.53 -13.50
CA VAL A 315 3.89 6.87 -14.81
C VAL A 315 3.82 5.38 -14.59
N ALA A 316 2.82 4.74 -15.18
CA ALA A 316 2.66 3.30 -15.20
C ALA A 316 2.80 2.80 -16.64
N THR A 317 3.36 1.61 -16.80
CA THR A 317 3.33 0.90 -18.08
C THR A 317 2.68 -0.46 -17.88
N PHE A 318 1.84 -0.86 -18.84
CA PHE A 318 1.10 -2.11 -18.82
C PHE A 318 1.48 -3.00 -20.00
N ASP A 319 1.57 -4.30 -19.75
CA ASP A 319 1.76 -5.33 -20.77
C ASP A 319 0.46 -6.10 -20.97
N ASN A 320 -0.33 -5.69 -21.98
CA ASN A 320 -1.53 -6.40 -22.44
C ASN A 320 -1.24 -7.36 -23.60
N SER A 321 0.02 -7.73 -23.82
CA SER A 321 0.38 -8.71 -24.84
C SER A 321 0.06 -10.14 -24.41
N LYS A 322 0.10 -11.06 -25.39
CA LYS A 322 -0.02 -12.51 -25.17
C LYS A 322 1.20 -13.12 -24.46
N ASP A 323 2.32 -12.41 -24.43
CA ASP A 323 3.58 -12.91 -23.87
C ASP A 323 3.67 -12.63 -22.36
N ASN A 324 2.79 -11.78 -21.82
CA ASN A 324 2.62 -11.60 -20.38
C ASN A 324 1.87 -12.82 -19.78
N PRO A 325 2.52 -13.66 -18.96
CA PRO A 325 1.91 -14.86 -18.39
C PRO A 325 0.79 -14.56 -17.38
N HIS A 326 0.69 -13.32 -16.92
CA HIS A 326 -0.34 -12.87 -15.97
C HIS A 326 -1.56 -12.28 -16.67
N ASN A 327 -1.51 -12.07 -18.00
CA ASN A 327 -2.61 -11.48 -18.74
C ASN A 327 -3.74 -12.50 -18.95
N PRO A 328 -4.93 -12.30 -18.34
CA PRO A 328 -6.03 -13.25 -18.47
C PRO A 328 -6.71 -13.22 -19.84
N ASP A 329 -6.61 -12.10 -20.57
CA ASP A 329 -7.21 -11.92 -21.89
C ASP A 329 -6.45 -10.83 -22.67
N PRO A 330 -5.53 -11.21 -23.57
CA PRO A 330 -4.75 -10.27 -24.38
C PRO A 330 -5.52 -9.69 -25.58
N ASP A 331 -6.67 -10.25 -25.93
CA ASP A 331 -7.46 -9.82 -27.09
C ASP A 331 -8.49 -8.74 -26.74
N SER A 332 -8.73 -8.53 -25.44
CA SER A 332 -9.61 -7.49 -24.92
C SER A 332 -8.87 -6.18 -24.63
N ALA A 333 -9.58 -5.07 -24.85
CA ALA A 333 -9.15 -3.77 -24.37
C ALA A 333 -9.44 -3.66 -22.87
N VAL A 334 -8.58 -2.98 -22.12
CA VAL A 334 -8.65 -2.96 -20.65
C VAL A 334 -8.79 -1.53 -20.15
N THR A 335 -9.69 -1.32 -19.21
CA THR A 335 -9.96 -0.02 -18.56
C THR A 335 -9.70 -0.11 -17.06
N TRP A 336 -9.83 1.03 -16.37
CA TRP A 336 -9.93 1.05 -14.91
C TRP A 336 -11.02 0.09 -14.42
N GLY A 337 -10.75 -0.64 -13.33
CA GLY A 337 -11.74 -1.42 -12.60
C GLY A 337 -11.16 -2.10 -11.36
N ASP A 338 -12.05 -2.47 -10.44
CA ASP A 338 -11.68 -3.07 -9.14
C ASP A 338 -11.07 -4.46 -9.28
N GLN A 339 -11.54 -5.24 -10.24
CA GLN A 339 -11.15 -6.63 -10.36
C GLN A 339 -9.75 -6.77 -10.98
N THR A 340 -9.02 -7.82 -10.60
CA THR A 340 -7.63 -8.05 -11.04
C THR A 340 -7.47 -8.21 -12.55
N TRP A 341 -8.53 -8.62 -13.27
CA TRP A 341 -8.53 -8.70 -14.73
C TRP A 341 -8.82 -7.36 -15.42
N ALA A 342 -9.38 -6.38 -14.71
CA ALA A 342 -9.33 -4.97 -15.12
C ALA A 342 -7.96 -4.39 -14.72
N GLU A 343 -7.80 -3.06 -14.73
CA GLU A 343 -6.56 -2.43 -14.27
C GLU A 343 -6.77 -1.28 -13.29
N MET A 344 -5.72 -0.96 -12.57
CA MET A 344 -5.62 0.25 -11.76
C MET A 344 -4.28 0.94 -12.00
N MET A 345 -4.30 2.27 -11.92
CA MET A 345 -3.09 3.08 -11.88
C MET A 345 -3.20 4.00 -10.67
N VAL A 346 -2.55 3.60 -9.56
CA VAL A 346 -2.52 4.42 -8.35
C VAL A 346 -1.12 4.53 -7.81
N GLY A 347 -0.61 5.75 -7.80
CA GLY A 347 0.62 6.10 -7.11
C GLY A 347 0.31 6.66 -5.73
N PHE A 348 0.23 5.81 -4.69
CA PHE A 348 0.11 6.28 -3.32
C PHE A 348 1.45 6.82 -2.82
N PHE A 349 1.42 7.82 -1.94
CA PHE A 349 2.61 8.32 -1.26
C PHE A 349 2.25 8.98 0.06
N ASP A 350 3.11 8.82 1.07
CA ASP A 350 2.93 9.49 2.35
C ASP A 350 3.68 10.82 2.38
N VAL A 351 3.03 11.83 2.95
CA VAL A 351 3.65 13.11 3.29
C VAL A 351 3.43 13.45 4.76
N ALA A 352 4.38 14.14 5.36
CA ALA A 352 4.25 14.78 6.67
C ALA A 352 3.97 16.27 6.53
N VAL A 353 2.99 16.74 7.29
CA VAL A 353 2.50 18.13 7.33
C VAL A 353 2.40 18.61 8.79
N ASP A 354 2.06 19.88 8.97
CA ASP A 354 1.74 20.43 10.29
C ASP A 354 0.59 19.64 10.96
N PRO A 355 0.67 19.31 12.26
CA PRO A 355 -0.33 18.49 12.94
C PRO A 355 -1.75 19.10 12.92
N ALA A 356 -1.89 20.41 12.77
CA ALA A 356 -3.19 21.08 12.69
C ALA A 356 -3.86 20.97 11.30
N VAL A 357 -3.15 20.48 10.28
CA VAL A 357 -3.66 20.38 8.91
C VAL A 357 -4.28 19.00 8.70
N ASP A 358 -5.58 18.94 8.46
CA ASP A 358 -6.24 17.73 7.94
C ASP A 358 -6.10 17.60 6.42
N LYS A 359 -6.41 16.42 5.87
CA LYS A 359 -6.27 16.13 4.43
C LYS A 359 -7.13 17.05 3.56
N GLN A 360 -8.36 17.35 3.96
CA GLN A 360 -9.22 18.25 3.18
C GLN A 360 -8.63 19.67 3.14
N ARG A 361 -8.18 20.18 4.28
CA ARG A 361 -7.49 21.47 4.41
C ARG A 361 -6.16 21.49 3.69
N TYR A 362 -5.45 20.36 3.61
CA TYR A 362 -4.21 20.26 2.85
C TYR A 362 -4.42 20.60 1.37
N PHE A 363 -5.59 20.28 0.79
CA PHE A 363 -5.91 20.62 -0.59
C PHE A 363 -6.41 22.05 -0.81
N VAL A 364 -6.70 22.79 0.27
CA VAL A 364 -7.03 24.22 0.18
C VAL A 364 -5.71 25.00 0.15
N ARG A 365 -5.44 25.69 -0.97
CA ARG A 365 -4.26 26.56 -1.07
C ARG A 365 -4.36 27.66 -0.02
N SER A 366 -3.33 27.79 0.80
CA SER A 366 -3.17 28.95 1.69
C SER A 366 -2.77 30.18 0.85
N GLY A 367 -3.74 30.76 0.15
CA GLY A 367 -3.54 31.92 -0.72
C GLY A 367 -4.06 33.21 -0.10
N PHE A 368 -3.16 34.20 0.06
CA PHE A 368 -3.44 35.64 0.06
C PHE A 368 -4.66 36.13 0.87
N GLY A 369 -4.45 36.45 2.14
CA GLY A 369 -5.34 37.35 2.89
C GLY A 369 -6.44 36.66 3.69
N ALA A 370 -6.08 36.09 4.84
CA ALA A 370 -6.85 36.36 6.03
C ALA A 370 -6.06 37.42 6.80
N ARG A 371 -6.61 38.63 6.88
CA ARG A 371 -6.13 39.68 7.80
C ARG A 371 -6.28 39.23 9.24
#